data_AF-A0A1H7KY26-F1
#
_entry.id   AF-A0A1H7KY26-F1
#
_cell.length_a   1.000
_cell.length_b   1.000
_cell.length_c   1.000
_cell.angle_alpha   90.00
_cell.angle_beta   90.00
_cell.angle_gamma   90.00
#
_symmetry.space_group_name_H-M   'P 1'
#
loop_
_entity.id
_entity.type
_entity.pdbx_description
1 polymer ?
#
loop_
_entity_poly.entity_id
_entity_poly.type
_entity_poly.pdbx_seq_one_letter_code
_entity_poly.pdbx_strand_id
1 'polypeptide(L)'
;MKKVFDTPGCNFEAASEAEDWCRERNIAVGSIQRGSPRGLLCGHYSIAKWRNLNDAERRELDGTMTGDMRRGPVVVELRGEESDYPIVEPEEEE
;
A
#
# COMPACT_ATOMS: atom_id res chain seq x y z
N MET A 1 -0.18 -8.98 8.88
CA MET A 1 1.28 -9.00 8.57
C MET A 1 1.87 -7.60 8.46
N LYS A 2 3.21 -7.47 8.54
CA LYS A 2 3.94 -6.19 8.40
C LYS A 2 5.16 -6.37 7.50
N LYS A 3 5.32 -5.49 6.50
CA LYS A 3 6.51 -5.38 5.65
C LYS A 3 7.09 -3.97 5.76
N VAL A 4 8.41 -3.88 5.76
CA VAL A 4 9.15 -2.62 5.88
C VAL A 4 10.05 -2.51 4.66
N PHE A 5 9.98 -1.37 3.99
CA PHE A 5 10.80 -1.00 2.84
C PHE A 5 11.68 0.16 3.28
N ASP A 6 12.98 -0.08 3.42
CA ASP A 6 13.97 0.91 3.86
C ASP A 6 15.02 1.20 2.79
N THR A 7 14.66 0.94 1.54
CA THR A 7 15.55 1.00 0.37
C THR A 7 16.32 2.31 0.33
N PRO A 8 17.65 2.25 0.52
CA PRO A 8 18.48 3.44 0.60
C PRO A 8 18.72 3.99 -0.80
N GLY A 9 18.12 5.15 -1.10
CA GLY A 9 18.29 5.77 -2.40
C GLY A 9 17.71 7.18 -2.51
N CYS A 10 17.47 7.60 -3.75
CA CYS A 10 16.92 8.92 -4.06
C CYS A 10 15.48 9.08 -3.53
N ASN A 11 14.95 10.31 -3.60
CA ASN A 11 13.60 10.59 -3.09
C ASN A 11 12.57 9.59 -3.67
N PHE A 12 11.74 9.00 -2.82
CA PHE A 12 10.63 8.10 -3.13
C PHE A 12 10.94 6.63 -3.48
N GLU A 13 12.19 6.17 -3.43
CA GLU A 13 12.50 4.76 -3.77
C GLU A 13 11.79 3.74 -2.88
N ALA A 14 11.88 3.89 -1.55
CA ALA A 14 11.17 3.02 -0.61
C ALA A 14 9.64 3.04 -0.79
N ALA A 15 9.07 4.16 -1.24
CA ALA A 15 7.65 4.27 -1.54
C ALA A 15 7.28 3.59 -2.86
N SER A 16 8.13 3.74 -3.89
CA SER A 16 7.96 3.05 -5.17
C SER A 16 7.97 1.55 -4.97
N GLU A 17 8.95 1.02 -4.23
CA GLU A 17 9.05 -0.43 -3.97
C GLU A 17 7.85 -0.95 -3.19
N ALA A 18 7.37 -0.20 -2.19
CA ALA A 18 6.17 -0.55 -1.45
C ALA A 18 4.91 -0.53 -2.34
N GLU A 19 4.80 0.42 -3.27
CA GLU A 19 3.70 0.49 -4.25
C GLU A 19 3.77 -0.65 -5.27
N ASP A 20 4.96 -1.00 -5.75
CA ASP A 20 5.19 -2.10 -6.68
C ASP A 20 4.81 -3.43 -6.04
N TRP A 21 5.25 -3.67 -4.79
CA TRP A 21 4.85 -4.85 -4.01
C TRP A 21 3.34 -4.98 -3.83
N CYS A 22 2.64 -3.85 -3.63
CA CYS A 22 1.18 -3.81 -3.57
C CYS A 22 0.55 -4.11 -4.94
N ARG A 23 1.07 -3.51 -6.01
CA ARG A 23 0.56 -3.69 -7.38
C ARG A 23 0.68 -5.15 -7.84
N GLU A 24 1.81 -5.78 -7.57
CA GLU A 24 2.06 -7.20 -7.84
C GLU A 24 1.03 -8.12 -7.17
N ARG A 25 0.42 -7.70 -6.05
CA ARG A 25 -0.56 -8.50 -5.30
C ARG A 25 -2.00 -8.04 -5.50
N ASN A 26 -2.21 -7.21 -6.53
CA ASN A 26 -3.48 -6.54 -6.81
C ASN A 26 -4.05 -5.79 -5.60
N ILE A 27 -3.19 -5.17 -4.79
CA ILE A 27 -3.58 -4.35 -3.66
C ILE A 27 -3.69 -2.89 -4.12
N ALA A 28 -4.89 -2.34 -4.03
CA ALA A 28 -5.14 -0.92 -4.23
C ALA A 28 -4.51 -0.09 -3.10
N VAL A 29 -3.75 0.93 -3.49
CA VAL A 29 -3.11 1.87 -2.55
C VAL A 29 -3.80 3.23 -2.65
N GLY A 30 -4.23 3.76 -1.51
CA GLY A 30 -4.85 5.08 -1.46
C GLY A 30 -3.89 6.21 -1.86
N SER A 31 -4.47 7.36 -2.19
CA SER A 31 -3.69 8.55 -2.58
C SER A 31 -2.70 9.00 -1.50
N ILE A 32 -1.52 9.47 -1.92
CA ILE A 32 -0.49 9.96 -1.00
C ILE A 32 -0.96 11.19 -0.21
N GLN A 33 -0.65 11.18 1.09
CA GLN A 33 -0.89 12.30 2.00
C GLN A 33 0.26 12.41 2.99
N ARG A 34 0.92 13.57 3.02
CA ARG A 34 2.05 13.80 3.94
C ARG A 34 1.59 13.71 5.39
N GLY A 35 2.26 12.87 6.19
CA GLY A 35 2.00 12.73 7.62
C GLY A 35 0.72 11.98 7.96
N SER A 36 0.14 11.24 7.02
CA SER A 36 -1.01 10.37 7.31
C SER A 36 -0.83 9.00 6.67
N PRO A 37 -1.47 7.96 7.23
CA PRO A 37 -1.53 6.66 6.59
C PRO A 37 -2.20 6.73 5.22
N ARG A 38 -1.90 5.76 4.37
CA ARG A 38 -2.66 5.46 3.14
C ARG A 38 -3.42 4.17 3.39
N GLY A 39 -4.68 4.11 2.95
CA GLY A 39 -5.44 2.86 3.03
C GLY A 39 -4.97 1.84 1.99
N LEU A 40 -5.05 0.56 2.34
CA LEU A 40 -4.79 -0.58 1.47
C LEU A 40 -6.04 -1.46 1.41
N LEU A 41 -6.39 -1.91 0.20
CA LEU A 41 -7.53 -2.79 -0.03
C LEU A 41 -7.19 -3.77 -1.15
N CYS A 42 -7.41 -5.06 -0.95
CA CYS A 42 -7.12 -6.08 -1.96
C CYS A 42 -8.19 -6.05 -3.06
N GLY A 43 -7.77 -5.96 -4.31
CA GLY A 43 -8.60 -5.87 -5.51
C GLY A 43 -8.56 -4.51 -6.21
N HIS A 44 -9.33 -4.40 -7.29
CA HIS A 44 -9.42 -3.18 -8.11
C HIS A 44 -10.30 -2.11 -7.45
N TYR A 45 -9.73 -1.36 -6.53
CA TYR A 45 -10.42 -0.29 -5.81
C TYR A 45 -9.75 1.07 -5.98
N SER A 46 -10.56 2.13 -5.91
CA SER A 46 -10.07 3.51 -5.82
C SER A 46 -10.27 4.02 -4.40
N ILE A 47 -9.20 4.14 -3.64
CA ILE A 47 -9.25 4.56 -2.23
C ILE A 47 -8.98 6.06 -2.15
N ALA A 48 -9.91 6.81 -1.56
CA ALA A 48 -9.77 8.23 -1.31
C ALA A 48 -8.61 8.55 -0.33
N LYS A 49 -8.22 9.83 -0.25
CA LYS A 49 -7.23 10.27 0.75
C LYS A 49 -7.72 9.96 2.16
N TRP A 50 -6.81 9.59 3.06
CA TRP A 50 -7.15 9.19 4.44
C TRP A 50 -8.05 10.18 5.20
N ARG A 51 -7.84 11.49 5.01
CA ARG A 51 -8.66 12.53 5.65
C ARG A 51 -10.11 12.57 5.14
N ASN A 52 -10.37 12.02 3.97
CA ASN A 52 -11.70 11.94 3.36
C ASN A 52 -12.41 10.61 3.70
N LEU A 53 -11.67 9.61 4.20
CA LEU A 53 -12.26 8.34 4.62
C LEU A 53 -12.95 8.51 5.98
N ASN A 54 -14.19 8.04 6.07
CA ASN A 54 -14.91 7.90 7.32
C ASN A 54 -14.48 6.64 8.09
N ASP A 55 -14.96 6.48 9.32
CA ASP A 55 -14.56 5.36 10.17
C ASP A 55 -15.04 4.00 9.67
N ALA A 56 -16.16 3.93 8.94
CA ALA A 56 -16.63 2.69 8.33
C ALA A 56 -15.72 2.26 7.18
N GLU A 57 -15.38 3.19 6.27
CA GLU A 57 -14.46 2.93 5.15
C GLU A 57 -13.08 2.50 5.67
N ARG A 58 -12.58 3.14 6.74
CA ARG A 58 -11.31 2.73 7.37
C ARG A 58 -11.36 1.32 7.99
N ARG A 59 -12.54 0.86 8.40
CA ARG A 59 -12.73 -0.52 8.89
C ARG A 59 -12.81 -1.52 7.76
N GLU A 60 -13.23 -1.12 6.57
CA GLU A 60 -13.23 -1.98 5.38
C GLU A 60 -11.84 -2.17 4.79
N LEU A 61 -10.89 -1.26 5.06
CA LEU A 61 -9.51 -1.43 4.63
C LEU A 61 -8.87 -2.72 5.17
N ASP A 62 -8.22 -3.45 4.26
CA ASP A 62 -7.40 -4.62 4.60
C ASP A 62 -6.10 -4.22 5.30
N GLY A 63 -5.66 -2.98 5.13
CA GLY A 63 -4.47 -2.49 5.80
C GLY A 63 -4.16 -1.02 5.60
N THR A 64 -2.95 -0.64 6.01
CA THR A 64 -2.44 0.72 5.91
C THR A 64 -0.97 0.75 5.54
N MET A 65 -0.61 1.73 4.70
CA MET A 65 0.77 2.07 4.39
C MET A 65 1.15 3.36 5.12
N THR A 66 2.21 3.31 5.93
CA THR A 66 2.69 4.42 6.78
C THR A 66 4.18 4.67 6.57
N GLY A 67 4.73 5.73 7.17
CA GLY A 67 6.16 6.08 7.05
C GLY A 67 6.44 7.34 6.23
N ASP A 68 7.73 7.58 5.95
CA ASP A 68 8.17 8.71 5.12
C ASP A 68 8.25 8.26 3.66
N MET A 69 7.24 8.63 2.87
CA MET A 69 7.20 8.27 1.45
C MET A 69 8.33 8.91 0.62
N ARG A 70 9.04 9.91 1.15
CA ARG A 70 10.12 10.61 0.43
C ARG A 70 11.49 10.03 0.76
N ARG A 71 11.78 9.75 2.03
CA ARG A 71 13.12 9.28 2.47
C ARG A 71 13.13 7.88 3.04
N GLY A 72 11.96 7.26 3.18
CA GLY A 72 11.82 6.00 3.90
C GLY A 72 12.05 6.16 5.41
N PRO A 73 11.84 5.08 6.17
CA PRO A 73 11.27 3.81 5.73
C PRO A 73 9.76 3.91 5.49
N VAL A 74 9.26 3.10 4.57
CA VAL A 74 7.82 2.89 4.31
C VAL A 74 7.41 1.56 4.90
N VAL A 75 6.27 1.52 5.57
CA VAL A 75 5.77 0.36 6.27
C VAL A 75 4.39 0.01 5.73
N VAL A 76 4.23 -1.23 5.28
CA VAL A 76 2.95 -1.81 4.84
C VAL A 76 2.46 -2.75 5.93
N GLU A 77 1.29 -2.46 6.50
CA GLU A 77 0.62 -3.31 7.49
C GLU A 77 -0.70 -3.80 6.91
N LEU A 78 -0.88 -5.11 6.82
CA LEU A 78 -2.11 -5.76 6.36
C LEU A 78 -2.70 -6.61 7.49
N ARG A 79 -4.02 -6.80 7.50
CA ARG A 79 -4.73 -7.55 8.55
C ARG A 79 -4.62 -9.07 8.38
N GLY A 80 -4.41 -9.56 7.16
CA GLY A 80 -4.23 -10.99 6.87
C GLY A 80 -2.78 -11.48 6.97
N GLU A 81 -2.57 -12.67 6.43
CA GLU A 81 -1.27 -13.29 6.18
C GLU A 81 -0.79 -13.00 4.75
N GLU A 82 0.50 -13.22 4.47
CA GLU A 82 1.05 -12.97 3.13
C GLU A 82 0.40 -13.85 2.06
N SER A 83 -0.07 -15.05 2.44
CA SER A 83 -0.77 -15.98 1.56
C SER A 83 -2.15 -15.50 1.10
N ASP A 84 -2.78 -14.57 1.84
CA ASP A 84 -4.08 -13.98 1.45
C ASP A 84 -3.94 -12.99 0.28
N TYR A 85 -2.71 -12.56 -0.02
CA TYR A 85 -2.39 -11.60 -1.06
C TYR A 85 -1.40 -12.23 -2.07
N PRO A 86 -1.87 -13.18 -2.90
CA PRO A 86 -1.02 -13.85 -3.88
C PRO A 86 -0.50 -12.84 -4.92
N ILE A 87 0.71 -13.10 -5.42
CA ILE A 87 1.25 -12.33 -6.54
C ILE A 87 0.38 -12.65 -7.75
N VAL A 88 -0.25 -11.62 -8.29
CA VAL A 88 -0.96 -11.65 -9.56
C VAL A 88 0.10 -11.49 -10.65
N GLU A 89 0.38 -12.59 -11.34
CA GLU A 89 1.19 -12.54 -12.56
C GLU A 89 0.49 -11.58 -13.52
N PRO A 90 1.19 -10.58 -14.09
CA PRO A 90 0.58 -9.74 -15.11
C PRO A 90 0.14 -10.67 -16.23
N GLU A 91 -1.17 -10.75 -16.48
CA GLU A 91 -1.67 -11.44 -17.67
C GLU A 91 -1.00 -10.76 -18.87
N GLU A 92 -0.10 -11.47 -19.54
CA GLU A 92 0.46 -11.05 -20.82
C GLU A 92 -0.71 -10.95 -21.80
N GLU A 93 -1.27 -9.76 -21.97
CA GLU A 93 -2.14 -9.48 -23.12
C GLU A 93 -1.27 -9.58 -24.39
N GLU A 94 -1.37 -10.74 -25.06
CA GLU A 94 -0.81 -11.06 -26.40
C GLU A 94 -1.38 -10.19 -27.52
#